data_AF-A0A699XFS0-F1
#
_entry.id   AF-A0A699XFS0-F1
#
_cell.length_a   1.000
_cell.length_b   1.000
_cell.length_c   1.000
_cell.angle_alpha   90.00
_cell.angle_beta   90.00
_cell.angle_gamma   90.00
#
_symmetry.space_group_name_H-M   'P 1'
#
loop_
_entity.id
_entity.type
_entity.pdbx_description
1 polymer ?
#
loop_
_entity_poly.entity_id
_entity_poly.type
_entity_poly.pdbx_seq_one_letter_code
_entity_poly.pdbx_strand_id
1 'polypeptide(L)'
;RRIVETIHVDFDELTAMASEQSSSGPTLQDMILGTISSGLVQKPLSSTSYVPPSRNDWDLMFQSLFDELLNPSPSVDNQDAEVIAPIAKV
;
A
#
# COMPACT_ATOMS: atom_id res chain seq x y z
N ARG A 1 -19.55 -1.81 -21.90
CA ARG A 1 -19.96 -3.06 -21.20
C ARG A 1 -18.71 -3.63 -20.54
N ARG A 2 -18.63 -3.67 -19.20
CA ARG A 2 -17.53 -4.31 -18.48
C ARG A 2 -18.01 -5.70 -18.08
N ILE A 3 -17.38 -6.73 -18.61
CA ILE A 3 -17.66 -8.12 -18.23
C ILE A 3 -16.86 -8.36 -16.95
N VAL A 4 -17.55 -8.67 -15.86
CA VAL A 4 -16.93 -9.06 -14.60
C VAL A 4 -17.12 -10.57 -14.49
N GLU A 5 -16.03 -11.32 -14.64
CA GLU A 5 -16.00 -12.76 -14.42
C GLU A 5 -15.51 -12.99 -12.99
N THR A 6 -16.37 -13.60 -12.17
CA THR A 6 -16.04 -13.98 -10.79
C THR A 6 -15.58 -15.44 -10.80
N ILE A 7 -14.28 -15.66 -10.60
CA ILE A 7 -13.74 -16.99 -10.37
C ILE A 7 -14.05 -17.42 -8.92
N HIS A 8 -14.63 -18.61 -8.77
CA HIS A 8 -14.86 -19.24 -7.47
C HIS A 8 -13.58 -19.97 -7.07
N VAL A 9 -12.88 -19.44 -6.07
CA VAL A 9 -11.63 -20.01 -5.55
C VAL A 9 -11.81 -20.21 -4.05
N ASP A 10 -11.56 -21.42 -3.58
CA ASP A 10 -11.64 -21.73 -2.15
C ASP A 10 -10.41 -21.17 -1.40
N PHE A 11 -10.55 -20.91 -0.10
CA PHE A 11 -9.45 -20.36 0.71
C PHE A 11 -8.21 -21.25 0.75
N ASP A 12 -8.40 -22.57 0.71
CA ASP A 12 -7.31 -23.55 0.67
C ASP A 12 -6.54 -23.47 -0.66
N GLU A 13 -7.25 -23.28 -1.78
CA GLU A 13 -6.67 -23.11 -3.10
C GLU A 13 -5.91 -21.78 -3.23
N LEU A 14 -6.46 -20.69 -2.67
CA LEU A 14 -5.78 -19.40 -2.58
C LEU A 14 -4.46 -19.51 -1.79
N THR A 15 -4.49 -20.25 -0.69
CA THR A 15 -3.33 -20.49 0.17
C THR A 15 -2.27 -21.33 -0.54
N ALA A 16 -2.68 -22.35 -1.30
CA ALA A 16 -1.79 -23.18 -2.10
C ALA A 16 -1.06 -22.34 -3.17
N MET A 17 -1.79 -21.51 -3.91
CA MET A 17 -1.18 -20.62 -4.91
C MET A 17 -0.20 -19.61 -4.29
N ALA A 18 -0.50 -19.07 -3.10
CA ALA A 18 0.42 -18.20 -2.37
C ALA A 18 1.69 -18.94 -1.89
N SER A 19 1.56 -20.21 -1.49
CA SER A 19 2.70 -21.06 -1.11
C SER A 19 3.60 -21.39 -2.30
N GLU A 20 3.03 -21.71 -3.46
CA GLU A 20 3.80 -21.97 -4.67
C GLU A 20 4.60 -20.74 -5.11
N GLN A 21 3.96 -19.56 -5.11
CA GLN A 21 4.63 -18.30 -5.43
C GLN A 21 5.76 -17.96 -4.46
N SER A 22 5.55 -18.15 -3.15
CA SER A 22 6.56 -17.87 -2.13
C SER A 22 7.72 -18.88 -2.12
N SER A 23 7.49 -20.11 -2.60
CA SER A 23 8.55 -21.12 -2.77
C SER A 23 9.42 -20.91 -4.02
N SER A 24 8.95 -20.10 -4.98
CA SER A 24 9.63 -19.87 -6.27
C SER A 24 10.64 -18.70 -6.23
N GLY A 25 10.78 -18.00 -5.11
CA GLY A 25 11.85 -17.03 -4.90
C GLY A 25 13.15 -17.71 -4.46
N PRO A 26 14.35 -17.13 -4.72
CA PRO A 26 15.57 -17.67 -4.13
C PRO A 26 15.37 -17.75 -2.62
N THR A 27 15.49 -18.96 -2.07
CA THR A 27 15.42 -19.22 -0.63
C THR A 27 16.27 -18.15 0.03
N LEU A 28 15.72 -17.42 1.01
CA LEU A 28 16.41 -16.30 1.68
C LEU A 28 17.84 -16.69 2.11
N GLN A 29 18.05 -17.97 2.43
CA GLN A 29 19.34 -18.59 2.72
C GLN A 29 20.34 -18.56 1.54
N ASP A 30 19.92 -18.73 0.29
CA ASP A 30 20.79 -18.64 -0.90
C ASP A 30 21.25 -17.20 -1.16
N MET A 31 20.39 -16.20 -0.92
CA MET A 31 20.79 -14.78 -0.96
C MET A 31 21.79 -14.45 0.17
N ILE A 32 21.59 -15.01 1.37
CA ILE A 32 22.52 -14.83 2.50
C ILE A 32 23.86 -15.53 2.21
N LEU A 33 23.84 -16.76 1.68
CA LEU A 33 25.01 -17.59 1.44
C LEU A 33 25.88 -17.07 0.27
N GLY A 34 25.25 -16.61 -0.81
CA GLY A 34 25.96 -15.97 -1.93
C GLY A 34 26.65 -14.66 -1.53
N THR A 35 26.05 -13.91 -0.61
CA THR A 35 26.59 -12.62 -0.14
C THR A 35 27.77 -12.79 0.82
N ILE A 36 27.74 -13.77 1.72
CA ILE A 36 28.88 -14.07 2.63
C ILE A 36 30.12 -14.63 1.90
N SER A 37 29.94 -15.30 0.75
CA SER A 37 31.06 -15.67 -0.14
C SER A 37 31.74 -14.45 -0.77
N SER A 38 31.09 -13.29 -0.81
CA SER A 38 31.60 -12.08 -1.44
C SER A 38 32.43 -11.18 -0.51
N GLY A 39 32.80 -11.66 0.69
CA GLY A 39 33.62 -10.90 1.64
C GLY A 39 32.96 -9.63 2.18
N LEU A 40 31.66 -9.42 1.91
CA LEU A 40 30.89 -8.34 2.50
C LEU A 40 30.69 -8.70 3.97
N VAL A 41 31.42 -8.03 4.86
CA VAL A 41 31.24 -8.14 6.31
C VAL A 41 29.76 -7.92 6.60
N GLN A 42 29.07 -8.98 7.00
CA GLN A 42 27.71 -8.91 7.50
C GLN A 42 27.75 -7.97 8.70
N LYS A 43 27.38 -6.70 8.52
CA LYS A 43 27.04 -5.86 9.66
C LYS A 43 25.84 -6.57 10.26
N PRO A 44 25.90 -7.09 11.51
CA PRO A 44 24.71 -7.67 12.11
C PRO A 44 23.64 -6.60 12.02
N LEU A 45 22.59 -6.87 11.23
CA LEU A 45 21.40 -6.05 11.25
C LEU A 45 21.02 -6.04 12.73
N SER A 46 21.13 -4.87 13.36
CA SER A 46 20.78 -4.72 14.75
C SER A 46 19.38 -5.29 14.85
N SER A 47 19.23 -6.36 15.63
CA SER A 47 17.94 -7.01 15.86
C SER A 47 17.14 -6.07 16.74
N THR A 48 16.78 -4.91 16.20
CA THR A 48 15.89 -3.96 16.84
C THR A 48 14.57 -4.69 16.92
N SER A 49 14.18 -5.09 18.12
CA SER A 49 12.85 -5.63 18.38
C SER A 49 11.85 -4.69 17.76
N TYR A 50 11.10 -5.17 16.76
CA TYR A 50 10.06 -4.37 16.13
C TYR A 50 8.99 -4.08 17.18
N VAL A 51 8.90 -2.82 17.59
CA VAL A 51 7.81 -2.33 18.44
C VAL A 51 6.83 -1.64 17.50
N PRO A 52 5.61 -2.15 17.33
CA PRO A 52 4.62 -1.50 16.49
C PRO A 52 4.34 -0.10 17.04
N PRO A 53 4.23 0.93 16.19
CA PRO A 53 3.88 2.27 16.63
C PRO A 53 2.50 2.25 17.32
N SER A 54 2.33 3.09 18.34
CA SER A 54 1.04 3.24 18.99
C SER A 54 0.04 3.92 18.05
N ARG A 55 -1.27 3.81 18.33
CA ARG A 55 -2.32 4.49 17.55
C ARG A 55 -2.04 5.99 17.41
N ASN A 56 -1.55 6.63 18.46
CA ASN A 56 -1.23 8.07 18.45
C ASN A 56 -0.03 8.38 17.53
N ASP A 57 0.95 7.47 17.45
CA ASP A 57 2.08 7.61 16.55
C ASP A 57 1.62 7.48 15.08
N TRP A 58 0.71 6.55 14.81
CA TRP A 58 0.06 6.44 13.50
C TRP A 58 -0.77 7.68 13.17
N ASP A 59 -1.59 8.16 14.10
CA ASP A 59 -2.39 9.37 13.89
C ASP A 59 -1.47 10.54 13.54
N LEU A 60 -0.38 10.77 14.27
CA LEU A 60 0.57 11.85 13.96
C LEU A 60 1.28 11.69 12.60
N MET A 61 1.66 10.47 12.23
CA MET A 61 2.36 10.19 10.96
C MET A 61 1.47 10.40 9.73
N PHE A 62 0.16 10.20 9.87
CA PHE A 62 -0.78 10.25 8.76
C PHE A 62 -1.75 11.43 8.80
N GLN A 63 -1.85 12.17 9.92
CA GLN A 63 -2.74 13.32 10.06
C GLN A 63 -2.54 14.33 8.92
N SER A 64 -1.29 14.71 8.64
CA SER A 64 -1.00 15.69 7.57
C SER A 64 -1.45 15.21 6.18
N LEU A 65 -1.33 13.90 5.90
CA LEU A 65 -1.74 13.33 4.63
C LEU A 65 -3.27 13.37 4.48
N PHE A 66 -3.98 13.11 5.57
CA PHE A 66 -5.45 13.16 5.58
C PHE A 66 -5.97 14.59 5.61
N ASP A 67 -5.35 15.50 6.37
CA ASP A 67 -5.77 16.91 6.45
C ASP A 67 -5.66 17.59 5.08
N GLU A 68 -4.60 17.30 4.32
CA GLU A 68 -4.44 17.80 2.95
C GLU A 68 -5.48 17.20 1.98
N LEU A 69 -5.83 15.92 2.14
CA LEU A 69 -6.82 15.25 1.29
C LEU A 69 -8.27 15.67 1.60
N LEU A 70 -8.59 15.87 2.88
CA LEU A 70 -9.93 16.20 3.36
C LEU A 70 -10.20 17.70 3.36
N ASN A 71 -9.16 18.51 3.53
CA ASN A 71 -9.21 19.96 3.42
C ASN A 71 -8.17 20.41 2.38
N PRO A 72 -8.37 20.08 1.09
CA PRO A 72 -7.49 20.60 0.07
C PRO A 72 -7.50 22.12 0.20
N SER A 73 -6.31 22.71 0.30
CA SER A 73 -6.19 24.17 0.20
C SER A 73 -6.97 24.58 -1.05
N PRO A 74 -7.82 25.62 -0.99
CA PRO A 74 -8.56 26.07 -2.16
C PRO A 74 -7.51 26.41 -3.21
N SER A 75 -7.31 25.50 -4.16
CA SER A 75 -6.27 25.65 -5.17
C SER A 75 -6.58 26.96 -5.88
N VAL A 76 -5.57 27.82 -6.01
CA VAL A 76 -5.66 29.11 -6.72
C VAL A 76 -6.52 28.97 -7.98
N ASP A 77 -7.64 29.69 -7.97
CA ASP A 77 -8.68 29.88 -9.00
C ASP A 77 -9.13 28.69 -9.86
N ASN A 78 -10.39 28.27 -9.65
CA ASN A 78 -11.26 27.86 -10.76
C ASN A 78 -12.36 28.93 -10.90
N GLN A 79 -12.01 30.06 -11.52
CA GLN A 79 -13.00 30.98 -12.09
C GLN A 79 -13.66 30.25 -13.27
N ASP A 80 -14.84 29.67 -13.03
CA ASP A 80 -15.99 29.59 -13.94
C ASP A 80 -16.94 28.51 -13.43
N ALA A 81 -17.66 28.82 -12.35
CA ALA A 81 -18.93 28.18 -12.09
C ALA A 81 -19.97 28.87 -12.98
N GLU A 82 -20.06 28.41 -14.23
CA GLU A 82 -21.13 28.79 -15.15
C GLU A 82 -22.48 28.63 -14.44
N VAL A 83 -23.17 29.75 -14.28
CA VAL A 83 -24.44 29.89 -13.58
C VAL A 83 -25.52 29.11 -14.35
N ILE A 84 -25.75 27.85 -13.99
CA ILE A 84 -26.91 27.12 -14.50
C ILE A 84 -28.14 27.52 -13.66
N ALA A 85 -28.99 28.35 -14.26
CA ALA A 85 -30.25 28.79 -13.66
C ALA A 85 -31.25 27.61 -13.51
N PRO A 86 -32.13 27.62 -12.48
CA PRO A 86 -33.12 26.57 -12.30
C PRO A 86 -34.20 26.61 -13.40
N ILE A 87 -34.46 25.45 -14.02
CA ILE A 87 -35.54 25.28 -14.99
C ILE A 87 -36.89 25.37 -14.26
N ALA A 88 -37.70 26.35 -14.62
CA ALA A 88 -39.06 26.53 -14.10
C ALA A 88 -39.96 25.35 -14.51
N LYS A 89 -40.72 24.83 -13.54
CA LYS A 89 -41.73 23.78 -13.76
C LYS A 89 -43.11 24.43 -13.89
N VAL A 90 -43.74 24.23 -15.05
CA VAL A 90 -45.15 24.57 -15.36
C VAL A 90 -46.10 23.70 -14.55
#